data_AF-A0A0H2N2L3-F1
#
_entry.id   AF-A0A0H2N2L3-F1
#
_cell.length_a   1.000
_cell.length_b   1.000
_cell.length_c   1.000
_cell.angle_alpha   90.00
_cell.angle_beta   90.00
_cell.angle_gamma   90.00
#
_symmetry.space_group_name_H-M   'P 1'
#
loop_
_entity.id
_entity.type
_entity.pdbx_description
1 polymer ?
#
loop_
_entity_poly.entity_id
_entity_poly.type
_entity_poly.pdbx_seq_one_letter_code
_entity_poly.pdbx_strand_id
1 'polypeptide(L)'
;MTSKIPFYISVVLIIVAGIALSIFRHQNYGVPWTPGEARQVWDIEARIEFNGQGKPVKASLAAPHTQTGFTLINESSSSPGYGISYIQTDTGRRAEWSIRSATGPQTIYYKTQFLVDPQANVEPIEPSEEITSPTFDGPVEAAAVALIERANERSADDITFTRELIKSLNDSDSQNSSLILNRMTKVDAVDKILAYAKIPSKVVGVIELEDGRRRQTIQQMNHVWDGKNWILFNPNNANQVIKENILVWDESNVSLLDLIGGQNSQVHFSMIAQDVTPSQATQDKVEADGLLNFSIHSLPLEEQAMFKTIMLIPIGALIVVFLRVIIGLKTSGTFMPVLIAVAFVQTQLVTGIVGFLLIVGTGLVIRSYLSKLNLLLVARISAVIITVIMIISVFTVVAFKIGLTEGLSITFFPMIILSWTIERMSILWEEEGAKEVVLQGGGSLLTAVLVYLAMTNPFIQHLTFNFIGLQLIVLGGILLLGTYTGYRLTELRRFKPLAED
;
A
#
# COMPACT_ATOMS: atom_id res chain seq x y z
N MET A 1 -36.38 -37.78 1.17
CA MET A 1 -35.44 -37.14 2.11
C MET A 1 -34.05 -37.62 1.74
N THR A 2 -33.26 -36.81 1.04
CA THR A 2 -31.87 -37.16 0.73
C THR A 2 -31.07 -37.23 2.02
N SER A 3 -30.30 -38.30 2.20
CA SER A 3 -29.47 -38.50 3.39
C SER A 3 -28.57 -37.27 3.63
N LYS A 4 -28.61 -36.70 4.84
CA LYS A 4 -27.73 -35.57 5.23
C LYS A 4 -26.27 -36.03 5.46
N ILE A 5 -26.04 -37.33 5.55
CA ILE A 5 -24.73 -37.95 5.83
C ILE A 5 -23.69 -37.60 4.75
N PRO A 6 -23.93 -37.77 3.43
CA PRO A 6 -22.96 -37.39 2.40
C PRO A 6 -22.58 -35.90 2.44
N PHE A 7 -23.51 -35.01 2.82
CA PHE A 7 -23.20 -33.59 2.97
C PHE A 7 -22.19 -33.33 4.10
N TYR A 8 -22.43 -33.87 5.30
CA TYR A 8 -21.52 -33.69 6.43
C TYR A 8 -20.14 -34.33 6.18
N ILE A 9 -20.09 -35.48 5.49
CA ILE A 9 -18.82 -36.11 5.09
C ILE A 9 -18.03 -35.18 4.17
N SER A 10 -18.67 -34.61 3.14
CA SER A 10 -18.01 -33.67 2.23
C SER A 10 -17.49 -32.42 2.95
N VAL A 11 -18.27 -31.88 3.89
CA VAL A 11 -17.85 -30.72 4.70
C VAL A 11 -16.63 -31.05 5.57
N VAL A 12 -16.63 -32.21 6.24
CA VAL A 12 -15.48 -32.67 7.03
C VAL A 12 -14.25 -32.86 6.14
N LEU A 13 -14.41 -33.44 4.96
CA LEU A 13 -13.30 -33.65 4.02
C LEU A 13 -12.69 -32.31 3.57
N ILE A 14 -13.52 -31.31 3.27
CA ILE A 14 -13.05 -29.95 2.91
C ILE A 14 -12.28 -29.31 4.07
N ILE A 15 -12.78 -29.41 5.31
CA ILE A 15 -12.09 -28.85 6.48
C ILE A 15 -10.76 -29.56 6.73
N VAL A 16 -10.75 -30.90 6.67
CA VAL A 16 -9.53 -31.71 6.84
C VAL A 16 -8.51 -31.38 5.77
N ALA A 17 -8.92 -31.24 4.50
CA ALA A 17 -8.03 -30.81 3.42
C ALA A 17 -7.46 -29.41 3.67
N GLY A 18 -8.28 -28.46 4.13
CA GLY A 18 -7.83 -27.12 4.50
C GLY A 18 -6.81 -27.12 5.65
N ILE A 19 -7.04 -27.92 6.69
CA ILE A 19 -6.10 -28.09 7.80
C ILE A 19 -4.80 -28.74 7.31
N ALA A 20 -4.89 -29.81 6.52
CA ALA A 20 -3.71 -30.51 5.99
C ALA A 20 -2.83 -29.60 5.13
N LEU A 21 -3.42 -28.80 4.23
CA LEU A 21 -2.70 -27.82 3.43
C LEU A 21 -2.03 -26.73 4.30
N SER A 22 -2.71 -26.31 5.38
CA SER A 22 -2.17 -25.29 6.28
C SER A 22 -0.99 -25.82 7.10
N ILE A 23 -1.10 -27.05 7.62
CA ILE A 23 -0.01 -27.73 8.33
C ILE A 23 1.18 -28.00 7.40
N PHE A 24 0.93 -28.49 6.19
CA PHE A 24 1.96 -28.69 5.18
C PHE A 24 2.73 -27.40 4.88
N ARG A 25 2.01 -26.28 4.75
CA ARG A 25 2.63 -24.97 4.53
C ARG A 25 3.47 -24.51 5.72
N HIS A 26 2.98 -24.72 6.94
CA HIS A 26 3.75 -24.39 8.14
C HIS A 26 5.03 -25.24 8.28
N GLN A 27 4.94 -26.55 8.08
CA GLN A 27 6.06 -27.48 8.31
C GLN A 27 7.12 -27.43 7.21
N ASN A 28 6.70 -27.41 5.94
CA ASN A 28 7.64 -27.51 4.82
C ASN A 28 8.20 -26.15 4.42
N TYR A 29 7.37 -25.11 4.49
CA TYR A 29 7.80 -23.77 4.10
C TYR A 29 8.18 -22.93 5.31
N GLY A 30 7.92 -23.34 6.56
CA GLY A 30 8.34 -22.58 7.74
C GLY A 30 7.52 -21.30 8.01
N VAL A 31 6.31 -21.19 7.47
CA VAL A 31 5.43 -20.01 7.69
C VAL A 31 4.86 -20.03 9.11
N PRO A 32 4.98 -18.99 9.95
CA PRO A 32 4.56 -19.03 11.35
C PRO A 32 3.04 -18.91 11.50
N TRP A 33 2.46 -19.47 12.57
CA TRP A 33 1.02 -19.37 12.84
C TRP A 33 0.60 -17.99 13.35
N THR A 34 1.50 -17.30 14.07
CA THR A 34 1.23 -16.01 14.68
C THR A 34 2.08 -14.91 14.06
N PRO A 35 1.52 -13.72 13.81
CA PRO A 35 2.29 -12.52 13.53
C PRO A 35 3.17 -12.19 14.76
N GLY A 36 4.48 -12.01 14.57
CA GLY A 36 5.42 -11.58 15.63
C GLY A 36 6.61 -12.50 15.94
N GLU A 37 6.60 -13.77 15.56
CA GLU A 37 7.82 -14.62 15.55
C GLU A 37 8.68 -14.43 14.28
N ALA A 38 8.17 -13.61 13.37
CA ALA A 38 8.75 -13.33 12.09
C ALA A 38 9.68 -12.12 12.15
N ARG A 39 10.71 -12.14 11.29
CA ARG A 39 11.41 -10.93 10.92
C ARG A 39 10.66 -10.29 9.75
N GLN A 40 10.48 -8.99 9.81
CA GLN A 40 9.84 -8.24 8.74
C GLN A 40 10.77 -8.24 7.51
N VAL A 41 10.24 -8.67 6.37
CA VAL A 41 10.88 -8.57 5.06
C VAL A 41 10.09 -7.62 4.19
N TRP A 42 10.80 -6.67 3.61
CA TRP A 42 10.28 -5.77 2.60
C TRP A 42 10.56 -6.34 1.23
N ASP A 43 9.50 -6.73 0.55
CA ASP A 43 9.52 -6.99 -0.88
C ASP A 43 9.35 -5.65 -1.61
N ILE A 44 10.33 -5.27 -2.41
CA ILE A 44 10.36 -3.99 -3.12
C ILE A 44 10.58 -4.25 -4.60
N GLU A 45 9.66 -3.75 -5.42
CA GLU A 45 9.66 -3.92 -6.87
C GLU A 45 9.82 -2.56 -7.54
N ALA A 46 10.88 -2.41 -8.34
CA ALA A 46 11.06 -1.31 -9.28
C ALA A 46 10.48 -1.72 -10.64
N ARG A 47 9.40 -1.06 -11.05
CA ARG A 47 8.77 -1.19 -12.36
C ARG A 47 9.32 -0.11 -13.28
N ILE A 48 10.07 -0.51 -14.29
CA ILE A 48 10.64 0.36 -15.32
C ILE A 48 9.75 0.28 -16.55
N GLU A 49 9.23 1.43 -17.00
CA GLU A 49 8.41 1.55 -18.20
C GLU A 49 9.10 2.45 -19.22
N PHE A 50 9.13 2.06 -20.49
CA PHE A 50 9.67 2.88 -21.57
C PHE A 50 9.11 2.45 -22.93
N ASN A 51 9.32 3.27 -23.96
CA ASN A 51 8.95 2.92 -25.34
C ASN A 51 10.19 2.57 -26.16
N GLY A 52 10.23 1.35 -26.69
CA GLY A 52 11.28 0.87 -27.57
C GLY A 52 11.12 1.38 -29.02
N GLN A 53 12.23 1.69 -29.67
CA GLN A 53 12.27 2.29 -31.00
C GLN A 53 12.66 1.32 -32.14
N GLY A 54 12.57 0.02 -31.91
CA GLY A 54 13.05 -1.01 -32.85
C GLY A 54 14.57 -1.07 -32.98
N LYS A 55 15.28 -0.56 -31.97
CA LYS A 55 16.75 -0.58 -31.85
C LYS A 55 17.16 -1.48 -30.69
N PRO A 56 18.44 -1.87 -30.59
CA PRO A 56 18.97 -2.48 -29.38
C PRO A 56 18.73 -1.57 -28.18
N VAL A 57 18.22 -2.16 -27.09
CA VAL A 57 17.96 -1.44 -25.84
C VAL A 57 18.93 -1.92 -24.77
N LYS A 58 19.47 -0.95 -24.02
CA LYS A 58 20.20 -1.19 -22.77
C LYS A 58 19.58 -0.32 -21.69
N ALA A 59 19.02 -0.93 -20.66
CA ALA A 59 18.49 -0.24 -19.48
C ALA A 59 19.38 -0.59 -18.28
N SER A 60 19.88 0.40 -17.56
CA SER A 60 20.76 0.22 -16.40
C SER A 60 20.14 0.95 -15.21
N LEU A 61 19.66 0.20 -14.22
CA LEU A 61 19.05 0.74 -12.99
C LEU A 61 20.04 0.63 -11.83
N ALA A 62 20.13 1.67 -10.99
CA ALA A 62 20.82 1.56 -9.71
C ALA A 62 20.18 0.46 -8.85
N ALA A 63 21.02 -0.44 -8.33
CA ALA A 63 20.61 -1.57 -7.53
C ALA A 63 21.05 -1.36 -6.07
N PRO A 64 20.14 -1.47 -5.10
CA PRO A 64 20.49 -1.27 -3.71
C PRO A 64 21.33 -2.43 -3.18
N HIS A 65 21.94 -2.22 -2.02
CA HIS A 65 22.74 -3.22 -1.33
C HIS A 65 22.36 -3.26 0.15
N THR A 66 22.91 -4.22 0.89
CA THR A 66 22.76 -4.31 2.35
C THR A 66 23.22 -3.01 3.00
N GLN A 67 22.41 -2.47 3.91
CA GLN A 67 22.67 -1.22 4.61
C GLN A 67 22.35 -1.38 6.11
N THR A 68 22.69 -0.37 6.90
CA THR A 68 22.39 -0.41 8.35
C THR A 68 20.88 -0.56 8.57
N GLY A 69 20.47 -1.58 9.33
CA GLY A 69 19.07 -1.89 9.59
C GLY A 69 18.36 -2.75 8.53
N PHE A 70 18.96 -2.94 7.34
CA PHE A 70 18.35 -3.72 6.25
C PHE A 70 19.35 -4.64 5.56
N THR A 71 19.10 -5.95 5.57
CA THR A 71 19.91 -6.94 4.85
C THR A 71 19.24 -7.34 3.54
N LEU A 72 19.93 -7.18 2.41
CA LEU A 72 19.47 -7.72 1.13
C LEU A 72 19.57 -9.25 1.18
N ILE A 73 18.43 -9.93 1.13
CA ILE A 73 18.36 -11.41 1.12
C ILE A 73 18.38 -11.93 -0.31
N ASN A 74 17.62 -11.28 -1.20
CA ASN A 74 17.38 -11.79 -2.54
C ASN A 74 17.14 -10.63 -3.53
N GLU A 75 17.51 -10.87 -4.78
CA GLU A 75 17.20 -9.99 -5.90
C GLU A 75 16.84 -10.83 -7.13
N SER A 76 15.83 -10.39 -7.87
CA SER A 76 15.36 -11.09 -9.07
C SER A 76 14.80 -10.10 -10.08
N SER A 77 14.63 -10.55 -11.31
CA SER A 77 14.06 -9.75 -12.39
C SER A 77 13.05 -10.54 -13.19
N SER A 78 11.95 -9.89 -13.52
CA SER A 78 10.92 -10.39 -14.43
C SER A 78 10.88 -9.52 -15.68
N SER A 79 11.53 -9.99 -16.74
CA SER A 79 11.69 -9.24 -17.99
C SER A 79 11.73 -10.17 -19.20
N PRO A 80 10.57 -10.55 -19.78
CA PRO A 80 10.51 -11.50 -20.88
C PRO A 80 11.37 -11.05 -22.07
N GLY A 81 12.32 -11.90 -22.49
CA GLY A 81 13.17 -11.65 -23.67
C GLY A 81 14.37 -10.73 -23.46
N TYR A 82 14.58 -10.18 -22.26
CA TYR A 82 15.77 -9.41 -21.91
C TYR A 82 16.83 -10.30 -21.27
N GLY A 83 18.09 -10.08 -21.64
CA GLY A 83 19.24 -10.60 -20.87
C GLY A 83 19.53 -9.68 -19.69
N ILE A 84 19.74 -10.25 -18.50
CA ILE A 84 20.07 -9.51 -17.28
C ILE A 84 21.53 -9.72 -16.86
N SER A 85 22.16 -8.68 -16.34
CA SER A 85 23.47 -8.74 -15.70
C SER A 85 23.53 -7.79 -14.51
N TYR A 86 24.09 -8.25 -13.39
CA TYR A 86 24.37 -7.42 -12.23
C TYR A 86 25.83 -7.00 -12.28
N ILE A 87 26.07 -5.70 -12.32
CA ILE A 87 27.42 -5.13 -12.44
C ILE A 87 27.74 -4.26 -11.23
N GLN A 88 29.00 -4.26 -10.85
CA GLN A 88 29.56 -3.30 -9.91
C GLN A 88 30.33 -2.26 -10.71
N THR A 89 29.89 -0.99 -10.66
CA THR A 89 30.62 0.16 -11.23
C THR A 89 31.30 0.95 -10.10
N ASP A 90 32.20 1.86 -10.47
CA ASP A 90 32.86 2.76 -9.51
C ASP A 90 31.84 3.61 -8.74
N THR A 91 30.71 3.92 -9.38
CA THR A 91 29.59 4.67 -8.80
C THR A 91 28.59 3.80 -8.04
N GLY A 92 28.75 2.47 -8.00
CA GLY A 92 27.88 1.57 -7.24
C GLY A 92 27.36 0.37 -8.00
N ARG A 93 26.44 -0.37 -7.38
CA ARG A 93 25.86 -1.59 -7.95
C ARG A 93 24.72 -1.25 -8.91
N ARG A 94 24.65 -1.91 -10.07
CA ARG A 94 23.59 -1.71 -11.07
C ARG A 94 23.06 -3.02 -11.64
N ALA A 95 21.77 -3.04 -11.96
CA ALA A 95 21.12 -4.10 -12.72
C ALA A 95 20.94 -3.64 -14.17
N GLU A 96 21.49 -4.40 -15.12
CA GLU A 96 21.45 -4.07 -16.54
C GLU A 96 20.62 -5.08 -17.33
N TRP A 97 19.67 -4.57 -18.12
CA TRP A 97 18.88 -5.32 -19.08
C TRP A 97 19.29 -4.98 -20.50
N SER A 98 19.40 -5.99 -21.34
CA SER A 98 19.73 -5.83 -22.75
C SER A 98 18.87 -6.70 -23.66
N ILE A 99 18.48 -6.14 -24.80
CA ILE A 99 17.77 -6.86 -25.87
C ILE A 99 18.16 -6.28 -27.24
N ARG A 100 18.19 -7.14 -28.27
CA ARG A 100 18.62 -6.72 -29.62
C ARG A 100 17.61 -5.83 -30.36
N SER A 101 16.32 -5.96 -30.06
CA SER A 101 15.28 -5.14 -30.65
C SER A 101 14.07 -5.11 -29.72
N ALA A 102 13.62 -3.92 -29.35
CA ALA A 102 12.39 -3.71 -28.61
C ALA A 102 11.55 -2.63 -29.32
N THR A 103 10.27 -2.91 -29.54
CA THR A 103 9.33 -2.01 -30.22
C THR A 103 8.10 -1.77 -29.36
N GLY A 104 7.63 -0.52 -29.31
CA GLY A 104 6.44 -0.16 -28.56
C GLY A 104 6.65 -0.17 -27.04
N PRO A 105 5.58 -0.22 -26.24
CA PRO A 105 5.66 -0.20 -24.78
C PRO A 105 6.41 -1.40 -24.23
N GLN A 106 7.37 -1.13 -23.34
CA GLN A 106 8.21 -2.12 -22.68
C GLN A 106 8.08 -1.95 -21.16
N THR A 107 8.08 -3.07 -20.45
CA THR A 107 8.03 -3.08 -18.98
C THR A 107 9.03 -4.10 -18.44
N ILE A 108 9.86 -3.66 -17.51
CA ILE A 108 10.87 -4.47 -16.82
C ILE A 108 10.58 -4.36 -15.33
N TYR A 109 10.62 -5.49 -14.62
CA TYR A 109 10.45 -5.53 -13.18
C TYR A 109 11.73 -6.02 -12.51
N TYR A 110 12.24 -5.23 -11.56
CA TYR A 110 13.36 -5.61 -10.69
C TYR A 110 12.86 -5.71 -9.26
N LYS A 111 12.94 -6.89 -8.65
CA LYS A 111 12.44 -7.18 -7.32
C LYS A 111 13.62 -7.42 -6.37
N THR A 112 13.58 -6.81 -5.20
CA THR A 112 14.55 -6.98 -4.12
C THR A 112 13.81 -7.33 -2.82
N GLN A 113 14.45 -8.12 -1.96
CA GLN A 113 13.89 -8.52 -0.66
C GLN A 113 14.85 -8.10 0.45
N PHE A 114 14.39 -7.21 1.33
CA PHE A 114 15.17 -6.67 2.45
C PHE A 114 14.65 -7.16 3.79
N LEU A 115 15.48 -7.85 4.56
CA LEU A 115 15.23 -8.17 5.96
C LEU A 115 15.43 -6.93 6.83
N VAL A 116 14.45 -6.58 7.64
CA VAL A 116 14.65 -5.65 8.75
C VAL A 116 15.51 -6.37 9.79
N ASP A 117 16.78 -5.98 9.88
CA ASP A 117 17.76 -6.57 10.77
C ASP A 117 18.44 -5.47 11.59
N PRO A 118 18.02 -5.25 12.85
CA PRO A 118 18.64 -4.26 13.73
C PRO A 118 20.13 -4.52 14.02
N GLN A 119 20.62 -5.73 13.77
CA GLN A 119 22.03 -6.12 13.95
C GLN A 119 22.84 -5.96 12.66
N ALA A 120 22.20 -5.71 11.51
CA ALA A 120 22.91 -5.39 10.28
C ALA A 120 23.57 -4.02 10.44
N ASN A 121 24.87 -4.06 10.70
CA ASN A 121 25.72 -2.88 10.75
C ASN A 121 26.69 -2.95 9.58
N VAL A 122 26.56 -2.01 8.66
CA VAL A 122 27.48 -1.87 7.52
C VAL A 122 28.43 -0.76 7.87
N GLU A 123 29.73 -1.05 7.85
CA GLU A 123 30.75 -0.03 8.11
C GLU A 123 30.58 1.13 7.12
N PRO A 124 30.36 2.36 7.60
CA PRO A 124 30.20 3.50 6.72
C PRO A 124 31.51 3.74 5.96
N ILE A 125 31.41 3.84 4.63
CA ILE A 125 32.55 4.18 3.79
C ILE A 125 32.84 5.67 4.00
N GLU A 126 34.05 5.98 4.47
CA GLU A 126 34.49 7.37 4.64
C GLU A 126 34.55 8.09 3.28
N PRO A 127 34.20 9.38 3.22
CA PRO A 127 34.34 10.17 1.99
C PRO A 127 35.81 10.25 1.59
N SER A 128 36.17 9.63 0.46
CA SER A 128 37.56 9.56 -0.02
C SER A 128 37.91 10.60 -1.09
N GLU A 129 36.92 11.30 -1.65
CA GLU A 129 37.10 12.25 -2.74
C GLU A 129 37.34 13.68 -2.21
N GLU A 130 38.30 14.40 -2.80
CA GLU A 130 38.44 15.84 -2.58
C GLU A 130 37.17 16.55 -3.05
N ILE A 131 36.53 17.30 -2.16
CA ILE A 131 35.31 18.04 -2.46
C ILE A 131 35.64 19.12 -3.50
N THR A 132 35.17 18.94 -4.73
CA THR A 132 35.27 19.96 -5.77
C THR A 132 34.27 21.07 -5.47
N SER A 133 34.75 22.24 -5.09
CA SER A 133 33.87 23.39 -4.85
C SER A 133 33.11 23.76 -6.13
N PRO A 134 31.77 23.81 -6.09
CA PRO A 134 30.98 24.15 -7.26
C PRO A 134 31.14 25.63 -7.60
N THR A 135 31.08 25.96 -8.90
CA THR A 135 31.04 27.34 -9.35
C THR A 135 29.60 27.87 -9.28
N PHE A 136 29.42 29.00 -8.61
CA PHE A 136 28.16 29.76 -8.62
C PHE A 136 28.30 31.01 -9.50
N ASP A 137 27.19 31.45 -10.09
CA ASP A 137 27.14 32.77 -10.73
C ASP A 137 27.13 33.86 -9.66
N GLY A 138 27.78 35.01 -9.91
CA GLY A 138 28.06 36.03 -8.88
C GLY A 138 26.90 36.38 -7.91
N PRO A 139 25.66 36.65 -8.38
CA PRO A 139 24.54 36.91 -7.47
C PRO A 139 24.13 35.71 -6.62
N VAL A 140 24.22 34.50 -7.19
CA VAL A 140 23.91 33.23 -6.51
C VAL A 140 25.00 32.89 -5.51
N GLU A 141 26.27 33.16 -5.84
CA GLU A 141 27.40 32.99 -4.94
C GLU A 141 27.26 33.87 -3.70
N ALA A 142 26.95 35.15 -3.86
CA ALA A 142 26.73 36.06 -2.74
C ALA A 142 25.58 35.60 -1.84
N ALA A 143 24.49 35.10 -2.41
CA ALA A 143 23.38 34.52 -1.66
C ALA A 143 23.79 33.23 -0.91
N ALA A 144 24.56 32.35 -1.55
CA ALA A 144 25.07 31.13 -0.94
C ALA A 144 26.01 31.43 0.24
N VAL A 145 26.97 32.35 0.05
CA VAL A 145 27.89 32.80 1.12
C VAL A 145 27.11 33.37 2.31
N ALA A 146 26.12 34.23 2.07
CA ALA A 146 25.31 34.78 3.15
C ALA A 146 24.51 33.71 3.93
N LEU A 147 24.03 32.65 3.25
CA LEU A 147 23.38 31.52 3.92
C LEU A 147 24.38 30.67 4.71
N ILE A 148 25.59 30.46 4.18
CA ILE A 148 26.67 29.74 4.87
C ILE A 148 27.09 30.48 6.14
N GLU A 149 27.31 31.79 6.07
CA GLU A 149 27.66 32.62 7.24
C GLU A 149 26.59 32.51 8.33
N ARG A 150 25.32 32.68 7.97
CA ARG A 150 24.20 32.56 8.91
C ARG A 150 24.08 31.18 9.54
N ALA A 151 24.30 30.11 8.75
CA ALA A 151 24.28 28.75 9.26
C ALA A 151 25.46 28.47 10.20
N ASN A 152 26.66 28.95 9.86
CA ASN A 152 27.86 28.86 10.69
C ASN A 152 27.71 29.56 12.04
N GLU A 153 27.11 30.76 12.09
CA GLU A 153 26.88 31.48 13.35
C GLU A 153 25.94 30.73 14.32
N ARG A 154 25.13 29.81 13.80
CA ARG A 154 24.05 29.13 14.53
C ARG A 154 24.25 27.63 14.69
N SER A 155 25.40 27.11 14.27
CA SER A 155 25.73 25.68 14.32
C SER A 155 27.01 25.43 15.11
N ALA A 156 27.19 24.18 15.53
CA ALA A 156 28.36 23.71 16.27
C ALA A 156 29.14 22.61 15.53
N ASP A 157 28.51 21.98 14.54
CA ASP A 157 29.03 20.87 13.73
C ASP A 157 28.32 20.82 12.36
N ASP A 158 28.80 19.96 11.46
CA ASP A 158 28.27 19.84 10.08
C ASP A 158 26.79 19.43 10.03
N ILE A 159 26.32 18.70 11.04
CA ILE A 159 24.93 18.21 11.16
C ILE A 159 23.98 19.35 11.57
N THR A 160 24.38 20.14 12.57
CA THR A 160 23.65 21.33 12.99
C THR A 160 23.74 22.44 11.95
N PHE A 161 24.87 22.55 11.23
CA PHE A 161 25.02 23.44 10.08
C PHE A 161 24.00 23.09 8.99
N THR A 162 23.94 21.82 8.59
CA THR A 162 23.00 21.34 7.57
C THR A 162 21.55 21.62 7.96
N ARG A 163 21.20 21.41 9.24
CA ARG A 163 19.86 21.71 9.77
C ARG A 163 19.51 23.20 9.64
N GLU A 164 20.42 24.09 10.06
CA GLU A 164 20.19 25.54 9.98
C GLU A 164 20.18 26.04 8.53
N LEU A 165 20.98 25.43 7.65
CA LEU A 165 20.95 25.69 6.22
C LEU A 165 19.59 25.33 5.62
N ILE A 166 19.09 24.10 5.85
CA ILE A 166 17.79 23.64 5.36
C ILE A 166 16.66 24.53 5.90
N LYS A 167 16.72 24.91 7.17
CA LYS A 167 15.76 25.83 7.78
C LYS A 167 15.76 27.20 7.10
N SER A 168 16.95 27.73 6.80
CA SER A 168 17.10 29.03 6.11
C SER A 168 16.65 28.95 4.65
N LEU A 169 16.90 27.84 3.95
CA LEU A 169 16.40 27.61 2.59
C LEU A 169 14.88 27.46 2.52
N ASN A 170 14.26 26.95 3.57
CA ASN A 170 12.79 26.82 3.67
C ASN A 170 12.08 28.08 4.18
N ASP A 171 12.82 29.13 4.53
CA ASP A 171 12.26 30.43 4.92
C ASP A 171 11.72 31.17 3.69
N SER A 172 10.39 31.33 3.61
CA SER A 172 9.72 32.00 2.50
C SER A 172 10.02 33.49 2.40
N ASP A 173 10.47 34.11 3.48
CA ASP A 173 10.76 35.54 3.53
C ASP A 173 12.22 35.86 3.14
N SER A 174 13.04 34.82 2.96
CA SER A 174 14.45 34.96 2.58
C SER A 174 14.61 35.22 1.07
N GLN A 175 15.10 36.41 0.73
CA GLN A 175 15.46 36.78 -0.64
C GLN A 175 16.60 35.92 -1.21
N ASN A 176 17.59 35.58 -0.37
CA ASN A 176 18.72 34.73 -0.75
C ASN A 176 18.26 33.32 -1.11
N SER A 177 17.37 32.74 -0.29
CA SER A 177 16.80 31.41 -0.53
C SER A 177 15.98 31.41 -1.82
N SER A 178 15.15 32.44 -2.03
CA SER A 178 14.35 32.60 -3.24
C SER A 178 15.20 32.69 -4.51
N LEU A 179 16.33 33.42 -4.47
CA LEU A 179 17.24 33.56 -5.61
C LEU A 179 17.85 32.21 -6.02
N ILE A 180 18.27 31.40 -5.04
CA ILE A 180 18.87 30.07 -5.28
C ILE A 180 17.81 29.10 -5.81
N LEU A 181 16.64 29.04 -5.17
CA LEU A 181 15.57 28.09 -5.49
C LEU A 181 14.88 28.38 -6.83
N ASN A 182 15.02 29.59 -7.38
CA ASN A 182 14.60 29.89 -8.75
C ASN A 182 15.47 29.23 -9.82
N ARG A 183 16.67 28.75 -9.46
CA ARG A 183 17.65 28.20 -10.41
C ARG A 183 17.92 26.71 -10.24
N MET A 184 17.69 26.17 -9.05
CA MET A 184 17.98 24.76 -8.75
C MET A 184 16.98 24.21 -7.72
N THR A 185 16.91 22.88 -7.62
CA THR A 185 16.05 22.24 -6.62
C THR A 185 16.64 22.44 -5.22
N LYS A 186 15.82 22.24 -4.17
CA LYS A 186 16.32 22.33 -2.79
C LYS A 186 17.41 21.29 -2.49
N VAL A 187 17.29 20.08 -3.06
CA VAL A 187 18.29 19.01 -2.91
C VAL A 187 19.63 19.47 -3.47
N ASP A 188 19.62 19.99 -4.71
CA ASP A 188 20.83 20.48 -5.38
C ASP A 188 21.41 21.71 -4.68
N ALA A 189 20.55 22.60 -4.17
CA ALA A 189 20.96 23.78 -3.43
C ALA A 189 21.72 23.38 -2.15
N VAL A 190 21.16 22.46 -1.37
CA VAL A 190 21.80 21.95 -0.15
C VAL A 190 23.13 21.29 -0.49
N ASP A 191 23.14 20.38 -1.48
CA ASP A 191 24.36 19.67 -1.86
C ASP A 191 25.49 20.61 -2.32
N LYS A 192 25.17 21.58 -3.20
CA LYS A 192 26.17 22.54 -3.68
C LYS A 192 26.66 23.49 -2.60
N ILE A 193 25.78 23.94 -1.68
CA ILE A 193 26.18 24.83 -0.59
C ILE A 193 27.06 24.08 0.42
N LEU A 194 26.74 22.82 0.73
CA LEU A 194 27.59 21.96 1.57
C LEU A 194 28.96 21.73 0.93
N ALA A 195 28.99 21.42 -0.37
CA ALA A 195 30.23 21.26 -1.11
C ALA A 195 31.07 22.56 -1.15
N TYR A 196 30.43 23.73 -1.28
CA TYR A 196 31.10 25.03 -1.20
C TYR A 196 31.65 25.32 0.21
N ALA A 197 30.92 24.91 1.25
CA ALA A 197 31.37 24.95 2.64
C ALA A 197 32.42 23.86 2.99
N LYS A 198 32.80 23.01 2.02
CA LYS A 198 33.72 21.87 2.20
C LYS A 198 33.22 20.83 3.20
N ILE A 199 31.91 20.68 3.33
CA ILE A 199 31.27 19.63 4.12
C ILE A 199 31.03 18.42 3.22
N PRO A 200 31.50 17.21 3.57
CA PRO A 200 31.28 16.02 2.75
C PRO A 200 29.80 15.66 2.68
N SER A 201 29.22 15.75 1.48
CA SER A 201 27.84 15.37 1.20
C SER A 201 27.72 14.60 -0.11
N LYS A 202 26.63 13.85 -0.24
CA LYS A 202 26.20 13.23 -1.49
C LYS A 202 24.67 13.28 -1.62
N VAL A 203 24.17 13.31 -2.85
CA VAL A 203 22.74 13.14 -3.12
C VAL A 203 22.43 11.65 -3.24
N VAL A 204 21.44 11.19 -2.50
CA VAL A 204 20.99 9.80 -2.51
C VAL A 204 19.50 9.71 -2.85
N GLY A 205 19.14 8.68 -3.61
CA GLY A 205 17.75 8.32 -3.87
C GLY A 205 17.24 7.38 -2.80
N VAL A 206 16.14 7.75 -2.16
CA VAL A 206 15.51 6.96 -1.11
C VAL A 206 14.06 6.63 -1.43
N ILE A 207 13.58 5.55 -0.83
CA ILE A 207 12.17 5.18 -0.81
C ILE A 207 11.69 5.05 0.63
N GLU A 208 10.48 5.54 0.88
CA GLU A 208 9.80 5.37 2.16
C GLU A 208 9.02 4.07 2.14
N LEU A 209 9.36 3.16 3.05
CA LEU A 209 8.78 1.84 3.18
C LEU A 209 7.41 1.93 3.87
N GLU A 210 6.36 1.55 3.14
CA GLU A 210 4.98 1.54 3.64
C GLU A 210 4.23 0.33 3.05
N ASP A 211 3.59 -0.47 3.91
CA ASP A 211 2.96 -1.73 3.45
C ASP A 211 1.84 -1.45 2.44
N GLY A 212 1.95 -2.06 1.27
CA GLY A 212 0.97 -1.92 0.20
C GLY A 212 1.07 -0.61 -0.59
N ARG A 213 2.11 0.21 -0.39
CA ARG A 213 2.36 1.43 -1.17
C ARG A 213 2.73 1.07 -2.61
N ARG A 214 2.13 1.82 -3.55
CA ARG A 214 2.27 1.60 -5.01
C ARG A 214 2.63 2.87 -5.72
N ARG A 215 3.37 2.74 -6.84
CA ARG A 215 3.73 3.85 -7.73
C ARG A 215 4.42 5.02 -7.00
N GLN A 216 5.24 4.69 -5.99
CA GLN A 216 6.11 5.67 -5.36
C GLN A 216 7.26 6.00 -6.32
N THR A 217 7.60 7.28 -6.48
CA THR A 217 8.83 7.69 -7.16
C THR A 217 9.98 7.75 -6.18
N ILE A 218 11.21 7.65 -6.68
CA ILE A 218 12.39 7.89 -5.85
C ILE A 218 12.35 9.32 -5.28
N GLN A 219 12.68 9.47 -4.00
CA GLN A 219 12.83 10.78 -3.38
C GLN A 219 14.31 11.08 -3.22
N GLN A 220 14.78 12.22 -3.71
CA GLN A 220 16.17 12.62 -3.52
C GLN A 220 16.34 13.30 -2.17
N MET A 221 17.39 12.91 -1.45
CA MET A 221 17.76 13.45 -0.13
C MET A 221 19.26 13.70 -0.08
N ASN A 222 19.68 14.52 0.90
CA ASN A 222 21.09 14.83 1.12
C ASN A 222 21.64 13.93 2.22
N HIS A 223 22.74 13.24 1.95
CA HIS A 223 23.45 12.40 2.91
C HIS A 223 24.73 13.13 3.32
N VAL A 224 24.86 13.44 4.61
CA VAL A 224 25.96 14.28 5.14
C VAL A 224 26.79 13.47 6.11
N TRP A 225 28.11 13.60 6.02
CA TRP A 225 29.05 12.91 6.89
C TRP A 225 29.17 13.64 8.24
N ASP A 226 28.95 12.94 9.36
CA ASP A 226 29.10 13.51 10.72
C ASP A 226 30.53 13.33 11.30
N GLY A 227 31.44 12.75 10.53
CA GLY A 227 32.77 12.33 10.98
C GLY A 227 32.89 10.82 11.27
N LYS A 228 31.77 10.12 11.44
CA LYS A 228 31.72 8.67 11.72
C LYS A 228 30.66 7.93 10.89
N ASN A 229 29.52 8.55 10.65
CA ASN A 229 28.38 7.97 9.97
C ASN A 229 27.78 8.97 8.99
N TRP A 230 27.14 8.43 7.96
CA TRP A 230 26.31 9.23 7.07
C TRP A 230 24.89 9.44 7.64
N ILE A 231 24.48 10.71 7.71
CA ILE A 231 23.21 11.18 8.26
C ILE A 231 22.33 11.73 7.14
N LEU A 232 21.09 11.25 7.06
CA LEU A 232 20.15 11.60 6.00
C LEU A 232 19.31 12.82 6.36
N PHE A 233 19.20 13.76 5.44
CA PHE A 233 18.41 14.98 5.56
C PHE A 233 17.40 15.11 4.43
N ASN A 234 16.16 15.44 4.82
CA ASN A 234 15.13 15.84 3.87
C ASN A 234 15.22 17.35 3.64
N PRO A 235 15.48 17.84 2.42
CA PRO A 235 15.63 19.28 2.17
C PRO A 235 14.32 20.07 2.37
N ASN A 236 13.16 19.41 2.47
CA ASN A 236 11.88 20.06 2.78
C ASN A 236 11.59 20.13 4.29
N ASN A 237 12.32 19.40 5.12
CA ASN A 237 12.11 19.38 6.56
C ASN A 237 13.45 19.43 7.29
N ALA A 238 13.66 20.48 8.09
CA ALA A 238 14.90 20.66 8.84
C ALA A 238 15.14 19.55 9.89
N ASN A 239 14.11 18.81 10.30
CA ASN A 239 14.28 17.69 11.20
C ASN A 239 15.03 16.55 10.51
N GLN A 240 15.97 15.96 11.23
CA GLN A 240 16.64 14.73 10.80
C GLN A 240 15.59 13.65 10.53
N VAL A 241 15.78 12.91 9.45
CA VAL A 241 14.89 11.78 9.16
C VAL A 241 15.31 10.59 10.01
N ILE A 242 14.40 10.12 10.86
CA ILE A 242 14.64 8.96 11.72
C ILE A 242 14.53 7.70 10.86
N LYS A 243 15.57 6.86 10.88
CA LYS A 243 15.91 5.80 9.93
C LYS A 243 14.95 4.58 9.85
N GLU A 244 13.83 4.56 10.56
CA GLU A 244 13.07 3.29 10.74
C GLU A 244 12.42 2.77 9.45
N ASN A 245 11.88 3.65 8.60
CA ASN A 245 11.13 3.26 7.40
C ASN A 245 11.71 3.84 6.10
N ILE A 246 13.00 4.20 6.05
CA ILE A 246 13.61 4.72 4.83
C ILE A 246 14.72 3.79 4.36
N LEU A 247 14.61 3.37 3.10
CA LEU A 247 15.63 2.60 2.41
C LEU A 247 16.36 3.52 1.44
N VAL A 248 17.68 3.59 1.54
CA VAL A 248 18.51 4.19 0.50
C VAL A 248 18.57 3.20 -0.67
N TRP A 249 18.03 3.60 -1.83
CA TRP A 249 17.99 2.78 -3.03
C TRP A 249 19.16 3.06 -3.97
N ASP A 250 19.49 4.34 -4.14
CA ASP A 250 20.52 4.81 -5.06
C ASP A 250 21.53 5.70 -4.31
N GLU A 251 22.79 5.27 -4.31
CA GLU A 251 23.90 6.03 -3.74
C GLU A 251 24.85 6.58 -4.80
N SER A 252 24.54 6.38 -6.09
CA SER A 252 25.50 6.58 -7.17
C SER A 252 25.76 8.03 -7.54
N ASN A 253 24.96 8.98 -7.02
CA ASN A 253 25.06 10.42 -7.32
C ASN A 253 24.99 10.78 -8.82
N VAL A 254 24.58 9.84 -9.69
CA VAL A 254 24.51 10.04 -11.15
C VAL A 254 23.06 10.00 -11.65
N SER A 255 22.48 8.80 -11.71
CA SER A 255 21.20 8.55 -12.36
C SER A 255 20.64 7.21 -11.88
N LEU A 256 19.39 7.25 -11.41
CA LEU A 256 18.64 6.06 -11.04
C LEU A 256 18.51 5.09 -12.22
N LEU A 257 18.26 5.62 -13.42
CA LEU A 257 18.02 4.82 -14.63
C LEU A 257 18.70 5.46 -15.84
N ASP A 258 19.60 4.70 -16.47
CA ASP A 258 20.18 5.04 -17.77
C ASP A 258 19.57 4.15 -18.85
N LEU A 259 18.93 4.78 -19.84
CA LEU A 259 18.26 4.07 -20.93
C LEU A 259 18.86 4.46 -22.28
N ILE A 260 19.29 3.44 -23.03
CA ILE A 260 19.75 3.55 -24.42
C ILE A 260 18.76 2.79 -25.30
N GLY A 261 18.36 3.39 -26.43
CA GLY A 261 17.50 2.74 -27.43
C GLY A 261 15.99 2.81 -27.15
N GLY A 262 15.59 3.50 -26.07
CA GLY A 262 14.19 3.77 -25.74
C GLY A 262 13.96 5.22 -25.31
N GLN A 263 12.70 5.60 -25.14
CA GLN A 263 12.28 6.95 -24.73
C GLN A 263 11.14 6.91 -23.71
N ASN A 264 10.87 8.06 -23.08
CA ASN A 264 9.80 8.24 -22.08
C ASN A 264 9.90 7.24 -20.93
N SER A 265 11.10 7.09 -20.38
CA SER A 265 11.36 6.16 -19.30
C SER A 265 10.81 6.67 -17.96
N GLN A 266 10.20 5.78 -17.19
CA GLN A 266 9.75 6.04 -15.82
C GLN A 266 10.10 4.85 -14.93
N VAL A 267 10.38 5.13 -13.66
CA VAL A 267 10.61 4.10 -12.63
C VAL A 267 9.62 4.35 -11.49
N HIS A 268 8.84 3.32 -11.19
CA HIS A 268 7.85 3.31 -10.12
C HIS A 268 8.17 2.21 -9.13
N PHE A 269 8.10 2.52 -7.85
CA PHE A 269 8.34 1.57 -6.76
C PHE A 269 7.02 1.12 -6.15
N SER A 270 6.92 -0.18 -5.95
CA SER A 270 5.85 -0.82 -5.18
C SER A 270 6.48 -1.65 -4.07
N MET A 271 5.88 -1.66 -2.90
CA MET A 271 6.40 -2.40 -1.76
C MET A 271 5.30 -3.07 -0.95
N ILE A 272 5.64 -4.23 -0.40
CA ILE A 272 4.79 -4.97 0.52
C ILE A 272 5.65 -5.50 1.68
N ALA A 273 5.14 -5.38 2.90
CA ALA A 273 5.76 -5.98 4.06
C ALA A 273 5.25 -7.42 4.20
N GLN A 274 6.18 -8.34 4.41
CA GLN A 274 5.90 -9.74 4.69
C GLN A 274 6.59 -10.15 5.98
N ASP A 275 5.91 -10.99 6.75
CA ASP A 275 6.46 -11.59 7.95
C ASP A 275 7.01 -12.97 7.59
N VAL A 276 8.34 -13.12 7.56
CA VAL A 276 9.01 -14.41 7.29
C VAL A 276 9.74 -14.94 8.54
N THR A 277 9.86 -16.25 8.67
CA THR A 277 10.63 -16.83 9.79
C THR A 277 12.14 -16.73 9.57
N PRO A 278 12.95 -16.75 10.64
CA PRO A 278 14.41 -16.79 10.53
C PRO A 278 14.95 -17.99 9.72
N SER A 279 14.25 -19.14 9.75
CA SER A 279 14.59 -20.31 8.96
C SER A 279 14.40 -20.06 7.46
N GLN A 280 13.27 -19.46 7.06
CA GLN A 280 13.00 -19.07 5.66
C GLN A 280 14.03 -18.05 5.16
N ALA A 281 14.32 -16.99 5.93
CA ALA A 281 15.31 -15.98 5.55
C ALA A 281 16.72 -16.56 5.35
N THR A 282 17.03 -17.68 6.01
CA THR A 282 18.31 -18.40 5.85
C THR A 282 18.26 -19.40 4.68
N GLN A 283 17.11 -20.04 4.43
CA GLN A 283 16.89 -21.01 3.35
C GLN A 283 16.70 -20.35 1.98
N ASP A 284 16.07 -19.17 1.92
CA ASP A 284 15.94 -18.33 0.71
C ASP A 284 17.31 -17.83 0.23
N LYS A 285 18.31 -17.81 1.13
CA LYS A 285 19.73 -17.58 0.79
C LYS A 285 20.39 -18.79 0.11
N VAL A 286 19.77 -19.97 0.16
CA VAL A 286 20.36 -21.27 -0.22
C VAL A 286 19.60 -21.95 -1.38
N GLU A 287 18.31 -21.69 -1.59
CA GLU A 287 17.55 -22.29 -2.70
C GLU A 287 16.95 -21.23 -3.65
N ALA A 288 17.78 -20.80 -4.59
CA ALA A 288 17.32 -20.21 -5.84
C ALA A 288 17.18 -21.32 -6.91
N ASP A 289 16.27 -22.28 -6.74
CA ASP A 289 15.67 -22.96 -7.89
C ASP A 289 14.49 -23.87 -7.53
N GLY A 290 13.52 -23.94 -8.45
CA GLY A 290 12.73 -25.15 -8.69
C GLY A 290 11.45 -25.33 -7.88
N LEU A 291 10.32 -25.28 -8.61
CA LEU A 291 9.01 -25.86 -8.28
C LEU A 291 8.10 -25.05 -7.34
N LEU A 292 7.48 -24.00 -7.90
CA LEU A 292 6.04 -23.95 -8.22
C LEU A 292 5.71 -22.56 -8.78
N ASN A 293 5.77 -22.41 -10.11
CA ASN A 293 5.38 -21.21 -10.87
C ASN A 293 3.86 -20.91 -10.85
N PHE A 294 3.16 -21.30 -9.79
CA PHE A 294 1.75 -21.00 -9.52
C PHE A 294 1.55 -20.47 -8.09
N SER A 295 2.53 -19.73 -7.57
CA SER A 295 2.40 -19.05 -6.28
C SER A 295 1.91 -17.63 -6.49
N ILE A 296 0.95 -17.16 -5.69
CA ILE A 296 0.52 -15.74 -5.68
C ILE A 296 1.73 -14.82 -5.48
N HIS A 297 2.78 -15.31 -4.81
CA HIS A 297 4.04 -14.62 -4.56
C HIS A 297 4.92 -14.38 -5.80
N SER A 298 4.63 -15.04 -6.93
CA SER A 298 5.30 -14.78 -8.21
C SER A 298 4.60 -13.71 -9.05
N LEU A 299 3.44 -13.22 -8.62
CA LEU A 299 2.77 -12.08 -9.28
C LEU A 299 3.49 -10.77 -8.93
N PRO A 300 3.42 -9.75 -9.80
CA PRO A 300 3.87 -8.40 -9.45
C PRO A 300 3.26 -7.95 -8.11
N LEU A 301 4.01 -7.22 -7.29
CA LEU A 301 3.57 -6.85 -5.93
C LEU A 301 2.25 -6.08 -5.92
N GLU A 302 2.01 -5.29 -6.97
CA GLU A 302 0.76 -4.56 -7.18
C GLU A 302 -0.47 -5.49 -7.26
N GLU A 303 -0.32 -6.63 -7.94
CA GLU A 303 -1.37 -7.65 -8.03
C GLU A 303 -1.52 -8.41 -6.70
N GLN A 304 -0.42 -8.69 -6.00
CA GLN A 304 -0.46 -9.38 -4.71
C GLN A 304 -1.28 -8.62 -3.65
N ALA A 305 -1.11 -7.29 -3.59
CA ALA A 305 -1.88 -6.46 -2.66
C ALA A 305 -3.39 -6.46 -2.98
N MET A 306 -3.78 -6.59 -4.26
CA MET A 306 -5.18 -6.81 -4.65
C MET A 306 -5.68 -8.17 -4.14
N PHE A 307 -4.88 -9.22 -4.32
CA PHE A 307 -5.21 -10.57 -3.84
C PHE A 307 -5.32 -10.64 -2.31
N LYS A 308 -4.47 -9.93 -1.55
CA LYS A 308 -4.55 -9.84 -0.08
C LYS A 308 -5.94 -9.35 0.36
N THR A 309 -6.50 -8.37 -0.35
CA THR A 309 -7.84 -7.83 -0.07
C THR A 309 -8.94 -8.82 -0.47
N ILE A 310 -8.84 -9.44 -1.66
CA ILE A 310 -9.85 -10.40 -2.16
C ILE A 310 -9.93 -11.63 -1.26
N MET A 311 -8.79 -12.12 -0.77
CA MET A 311 -8.72 -13.30 0.10
C MET A 311 -9.40 -13.10 1.45
N LEU A 312 -9.61 -11.85 1.89
CA LEU A 312 -10.35 -11.54 3.11
C LEU A 312 -11.88 -11.59 2.95
N ILE A 313 -12.39 -11.52 1.71
CA ILE A 313 -13.84 -11.50 1.43
C ILE A 313 -14.58 -12.74 2.00
N PRO A 314 -14.07 -13.98 1.86
CA PRO A 314 -14.67 -15.16 2.48
C PRO A 314 -14.81 -15.06 4.01
N ILE A 315 -13.85 -14.43 4.70
CA ILE A 315 -13.94 -14.20 6.15
C ILE A 315 -15.10 -13.26 6.47
N GLY A 316 -15.24 -12.19 5.69
CA GLY A 316 -16.40 -11.30 5.81
C GLY A 316 -17.72 -12.03 5.59
N ALA A 317 -17.79 -12.91 4.60
CA ALA A 317 -18.97 -13.73 4.34
C ALA A 317 -19.31 -14.66 5.51
N LEU A 318 -18.30 -15.31 6.12
CA LEU A 318 -18.49 -16.15 7.30
C LEU A 318 -19.09 -15.37 8.47
N ILE A 319 -18.57 -14.16 8.73
CA ILE A 319 -19.10 -13.28 9.79
C ILE A 319 -20.55 -12.89 9.49
N VAL A 320 -20.87 -12.52 8.24
CA VAL A 320 -22.26 -12.17 7.88
C VAL A 320 -23.19 -13.35 8.06
N VAL A 321 -22.81 -14.54 7.61
CA VAL A 321 -23.61 -15.76 7.76
C VAL A 321 -23.81 -16.07 9.24
N PHE A 322 -22.77 -15.95 10.06
CA PHE A 322 -22.86 -16.14 11.51
C PHE A 322 -23.85 -15.16 12.16
N LEU A 323 -23.71 -13.85 11.90
CA LEU A 323 -24.60 -12.83 12.46
C LEU A 323 -26.05 -13.01 11.99
N ARG A 324 -26.26 -13.45 10.75
CA ARG A 324 -27.61 -13.64 10.20
C ARG A 324 -28.28 -14.92 10.70
N VAL A 325 -27.55 -16.03 10.74
CA VAL A 325 -28.09 -17.35 11.07
C VAL A 325 -28.16 -17.59 12.57
N ILE A 326 -27.10 -17.24 13.31
CA ILE A 326 -27.00 -17.50 14.75
C ILE A 326 -27.61 -16.35 15.56
N ILE A 327 -27.22 -15.10 15.28
CA ILE A 327 -27.73 -13.95 16.02
C ILE A 327 -29.14 -13.57 15.54
N GLY A 328 -29.37 -13.60 14.23
CA GLY A 328 -30.64 -13.17 13.63
C GLY A 328 -30.68 -11.68 13.27
N LEU A 329 -29.51 -11.06 13.06
CA LEU A 329 -29.44 -9.66 12.66
C LEU A 329 -30.07 -9.48 11.27
N LYS A 330 -30.99 -8.51 11.14
CA LYS A 330 -31.59 -8.15 9.85
C LYS A 330 -30.62 -7.25 9.08
N THR A 331 -30.19 -7.72 7.92
CA THR A 331 -29.34 -6.98 6.97
C THR A 331 -30.02 -6.93 5.61
N SER A 332 -29.70 -5.92 4.82
CA SER A 332 -30.12 -5.84 3.42
C SER A 332 -29.29 -6.81 2.58
N GLY A 333 -29.68 -8.09 2.58
CA GLY A 333 -28.94 -9.17 1.92
C GLY A 333 -27.69 -9.63 2.68
N THR A 334 -26.98 -10.61 2.11
CA THR A 334 -25.75 -11.19 2.69
C THR A 334 -24.47 -10.59 2.12
N PHE A 335 -24.52 -10.14 0.86
CA PHE A 335 -23.34 -9.65 0.17
C PHE A 335 -23.06 -8.17 0.45
N MET A 336 -24.12 -7.41 0.68
CA MET A 336 -24.06 -5.95 0.86
C MET A 336 -23.20 -5.51 2.04
N PRO A 337 -23.30 -6.10 3.25
CA PRO A 337 -22.42 -5.72 4.35
C PRO A 337 -20.94 -5.99 4.05
N VAL A 338 -20.63 -7.06 3.33
CA VAL A 338 -19.26 -7.40 2.93
C VAL A 338 -18.72 -6.36 1.94
N LEU A 339 -19.52 -5.97 0.94
CA LEU A 339 -19.13 -4.93 -0.02
C LEU A 339 -18.88 -3.58 0.68
N ILE A 340 -19.76 -3.17 1.60
CA ILE A 340 -19.59 -1.94 2.37
C ILE A 340 -18.31 -2.01 3.20
N ALA A 341 -17.99 -3.16 3.82
CA ALA A 341 -16.76 -3.34 4.57
C ALA A 341 -15.51 -3.21 3.67
N VAL A 342 -15.53 -3.79 2.46
CA VAL A 342 -14.43 -3.64 1.49
C VAL A 342 -14.25 -2.18 1.08
N ALA A 343 -15.34 -1.42 0.93
CA ALA A 343 -15.24 0.02 0.70
C ALA A 343 -14.54 0.74 1.86
N PHE A 344 -14.85 0.40 3.12
CA PHE A 344 -14.19 0.96 4.30
C PHE A 344 -12.72 0.58 4.43
N VAL A 345 -12.33 -0.62 3.99
CA VAL A 345 -10.91 -1.02 3.92
C VAL A 345 -10.11 -0.08 3.03
N GLN A 346 -10.72 0.47 1.97
CA GLN A 346 -10.06 1.41 1.06
C GLN A 346 -10.15 2.87 1.52
N THR A 347 -11.28 3.29 2.09
CA THR A 347 -11.51 4.71 2.43
C THR A 347 -11.15 5.06 3.88
N GLN A 348 -10.77 4.08 4.71
CA GLN A 348 -10.75 4.11 6.18
C GLN A 348 -12.14 4.13 6.82
N LEU A 349 -12.23 3.68 8.08
CA LEU A 349 -13.51 3.45 8.76
C LEU A 349 -14.31 4.73 9.02
N VAL A 350 -13.68 5.76 9.58
CA VAL A 350 -14.38 6.96 10.06
C VAL A 350 -14.91 7.78 8.90
N THR A 351 -14.02 8.14 7.98
CA THR A 351 -14.33 8.78 6.69
C THR A 351 -15.32 7.94 5.87
N GLY A 352 -15.16 6.62 5.85
CA GLY A 352 -16.06 5.68 5.19
C GLY A 352 -17.48 5.72 5.75
N ILE A 353 -17.65 5.67 7.08
CA ILE A 353 -18.96 5.75 7.73
C ILE A 353 -19.63 7.10 7.45
N VAL A 354 -18.89 8.20 7.61
CA VAL A 354 -19.42 9.56 7.36
C VAL A 354 -19.84 9.70 5.90
N GLY A 355 -18.99 9.29 4.95
CA GLY A 355 -19.29 9.29 3.53
C GLY A 355 -20.51 8.43 3.20
N PHE A 356 -20.56 7.20 3.73
CA PHE A 356 -21.69 6.29 3.54
C PHE A 356 -23.01 6.92 4.02
N LEU A 357 -23.06 7.45 5.25
CA LEU A 357 -24.27 8.04 5.81
C LEU A 357 -24.73 9.27 5.02
N LEU A 358 -23.80 10.14 4.62
CA LEU A 358 -24.13 11.33 3.82
C LEU A 358 -24.63 10.96 2.43
N ILE A 359 -23.92 10.08 1.72
CA ILE A 359 -24.24 9.70 0.34
C ILE A 359 -25.54 8.90 0.31
N VAL A 360 -25.68 7.90 1.18
CA VAL A 360 -26.90 7.07 1.24
C VAL A 360 -28.08 7.88 1.73
N GLY A 361 -27.91 8.69 2.79
CA GLY A 361 -28.98 9.54 3.32
C GLY A 361 -29.50 10.53 2.28
N THR A 362 -28.59 11.25 1.61
CA THR A 362 -28.96 12.21 0.56
C THR A 362 -29.58 11.51 -0.65
N GLY A 363 -29.04 10.35 -1.06
CA GLY A 363 -29.59 9.55 -2.14
C GLY A 363 -31.01 9.05 -1.88
N LEU A 364 -31.31 8.63 -0.65
CA LEU A 364 -32.67 8.26 -0.22
C LEU A 364 -33.63 9.46 -0.28
N VAL A 365 -33.21 10.64 0.17
CA VAL A 365 -34.02 11.87 0.12
C VAL A 365 -34.36 12.24 -1.33
N ILE A 366 -33.36 12.23 -2.22
CA ILE A 366 -33.56 12.52 -3.64
C ILE A 366 -34.48 11.50 -4.28
N ARG A 367 -34.30 10.21 -3.99
CA ARG A 367 -35.21 9.18 -4.53
C ARG A 367 -36.63 9.35 -4.00
N SER A 368 -36.82 9.72 -2.73
CA SER A 368 -38.15 10.04 -2.20
C SER A 368 -38.78 11.26 -2.90
N TYR A 369 -37.99 12.18 -3.44
CA TYR A 369 -38.50 13.27 -4.26
C TYR A 369 -38.85 12.78 -5.67
N LEU A 370 -37.96 12.02 -6.31
CA LEU A 370 -38.17 11.45 -7.64
C LEU A 370 -39.33 10.45 -7.72
N SER A 371 -39.66 9.75 -6.62
CA SER A 371 -40.79 8.82 -6.58
C SER A 371 -42.15 9.51 -6.64
N LYS A 372 -42.23 10.80 -6.29
CA LYS A 372 -43.45 11.62 -6.51
C LYS A 372 -43.64 11.97 -7.98
N LEU A 373 -42.61 11.82 -8.81
CA LEU A 373 -42.69 12.01 -10.24
C LEU A 373 -43.13 10.68 -10.87
N ASN A 374 -44.10 10.72 -11.79
CA ASN A 374 -44.60 9.55 -12.52
C ASN A 374 -43.59 9.07 -13.58
N LEU A 375 -42.36 8.78 -13.14
CA LEU A 375 -41.26 8.30 -13.98
C LEU A 375 -41.30 6.78 -14.11
N LEU A 376 -40.98 6.29 -15.31
CA LEU A 376 -40.68 4.87 -15.57
C LEU A 376 -39.54 4.40 -14.66
N LEU A 377 -39.59 3.14 -14.21
CA LEU A 377 -38.61 2.53 -13.30
C LEU A 377 -37.16 2.76 -13.77
N VAL A 378 -36.90 2.54 -15.06
CA VAL A 378 -35.57 2.66 -15.67
C VAL A 378 -35.07 4.10 -15.60
N ALA A 379 -35.91 5.08 -15.96
CA ALA A 379 -35.56 6.50 -15.91
C ALA A 379 -35.28 6.97 -14.47
N ARG A 380 -36.03 6.43 -13.50
CA ARG A 380 -35.86 6.72 -12.08
C ARG A 380 -34.53 6.21 -11.54
N ILE A 381 -34.14 4.97 -11.86
CA ILE A 381 -32.87 4.36 -11.42
C ILE A 381 -31.69 5.15 -12.01
N SER A 382 -31.72 5.48 -13.30
CA SER A 382 -30.67 6.28 -13.94
C SER A 382 -30.51 7.66 -13.32
N ALA A 383 -31.62 8.34 -12.99
CA ALA A 383 -31.58 9.65 -12.34
C ALA A 383 -30.93 9.60 -10.96
N VAL A 384 -31.19 8.53 -10.18
CA VAL A 384 -30.55 8.34 -8.87
C VAL A 384 -29.05 8.14 -9.02
N ILE A 385 -28.60 7.28 -9.93
CA ILE A 385 -27.18 7.03 -10.17
C ILE A 385 -26.45 8.32 -10.55
N ILE A 386 -27.00 9.10 -11.50
CA ILE A 386 -26.41 10.37 -11.93
C ILE A 386 -26.31 11.35 -10.75
N THR A 387 -27.35 11.44 -9.92
CA THR A 387 -27.35 12.36 -8.79
C THR A 387 -26.35 11.93 -7.71
N VAL A 388 -26.21 10.62 -7.46
CA VAL A 388 -25.20 10.08 -6.54
C VAL A 388 -23.79 10.41 -7.02
N ILE A 389 -23.51 10.22 -8.32
CA ILE A 389 -22.21 10.59 -8.91
C ILE A 389 -21.94 12.09 -8.72
N MET A 390 -22.95 12.95 -8.92
CA MET A 390 -22.82 14.39 -8.71
C MET A 390 -22.53 14.73 -7.25
N ILE A 391 -23.22 14.11 -6.29
CA ILE A 391 -22.99 14.31 -4.84
C ILE A 391 -21.58 13.90 -4.46
N ILE A 392 -21.12 12.73 -4.91
CA ILE A 392 -19.77 12.25 -4.64
C ILE A 392 -18.76 13.23 -5.21
N SER A 393 -18.95 13.69 -6.44
CA SER A 393 -18.06 14.66 -7.09
C SER A 393 -17.96 15.97 -6.29
N VAL A 394 -19.10 16.52 -5.84
CA VAL A 394 -19.12 17.72 -5.00
C VAL A 394 -18.43 17.47 -3.66
N PHE A 395 -18.71 16.34 -3.02
CA PHE A 395 -18.10 15.97 -1.73
C PHE A 395 -16.58 15.85 -1.85
N THR A 396 -16.07 15.21 -2.90
CA THR A 396 -14.62 15.09 -3.16
C THR A 396 -13.96 16.46 -3.32
N VAL A 397 -14.58 17.38 -4.06
CA VAL A 397 -14.05 18.75 -4.24
C VAL A 397 -14.04 19.51 -2.91
N VAL A 398 -15.07 19.36 -2.10
CA VAL A 398 -15.17 19.99 -0.78
C VAL A 398 -14.14 19.39 0.19
N ALA A 399 -13.98 18.07 0.22
CA ALA A 399 -12.98 17.38 1.04
C ALA A 399 -11.56 17.82 0.68
N PHE A 400 -11.26 17.95 -0.62
CA PHE A 400 -9.99 18.50 -1.12
C PHE A 400 -9.71 19.90 -0.58
N LYS A 401 -10.71 20.79 -0.65
CA LYS A 401 -10.61 22.18 -0.19
C LYS A 401 -10.40 22.32 1.32
N ILE A 402 -10.92 21.39 2.11
CA ILE A 402 -10.81 21.38 3.59
C ILE A 402 -9.49 20.73 4.06
N GLY A 403 -8.69 20.16 3.14
CA GLY A 403 -7.44 19.49 3.49
C GLY A 403 -7.62 18.08 4.05
N LEU A 404 -8.81 17.49 3.94
CA LEU A 404 -9.02 16.06 4.18
C LEU A 404 -8.52 15.28 2.96
N THR A 405 -7.21 15.02 2.90
CA THR A 405 -6.59 14.21 1.85
C THR A 405 -7.09 12.76 1.87
N GLU A 406 -7.52 12.26 3.02
CA GLU A 406 -8.13 10.94 3.21
C GLU A 406 -9.49 10.79 2.50
N GLY A 407 -10.19 11.89 2.18
CA GLY A 407 -11.45 11.87 1.45
C GLY A 407 -11.32 11.74 -0.07
N LEU A 408 -10.09 11.80 -0.59
CA LEU A 408 -9.80 11.81 -2.03
C LEU A 408 -9.70 10.42 -2.65
N SER A 409 -9.60 9.38 -1.83
CA SER A 409 -9.41 7.98 -2.24
C SER A 409 -10.73 7.24 -2.54
N ILE A 410 -11.78 7.94 -2.96
CA ILE A 410 -13.00 7.29 -3.49
C ILE A 410 -12.70 6.79 -4.91
N THR A 411 -12.24 5.54 -5.02
CA THR A 411 -12.07 4.86 -6.32
C THR A 411 -13.41 4.46 -6.92
N PHE A 412 -13.42 4.03 -8.20
CA PHE A 412 -14.64 3.56 -8.87
C PHE A 412 -15.36 2.43 -8.11
N PHE A 413 -14.61 1.60 -7.38
CA PHE A 413 -15.16 0.41 -6.75
C PHE A 413 -16.07 0.73 -5.55
N PRO A 414 -15.63 1.49 -4.52
CA PRO A 414 -16.53 2.04 -3.48
C PRO A 414 -17.71 2.82 -4.06
N MET A 415 -17.50 3.61 -5.12
CA MET A 415 -18.58 4.38 -5.77
C MET A 415 -19.68 3.47 -6.33
N ILE A 416 -19.32 2.38 -7.01
CA ILE A 416 -20.28 1.40 -7.53
C ILE A 416 -21.03 0.72 -6.37
N ILE A 417 -20.32 0.32 -5.32
CA ILE A 417 -20.92 -0.32 -4.13
C ILE A 417 -21.92 0.61 -3.45
N LEU A 418 -21.57 1.88 -3.26
CA LEU A 418 -22.46 2.88 -2.66
C LEU A 418 -23.68 3.14 -3.54
N SER A 419 -23.51 3.24 -4.85
CA SER A 419 -24.62 3.43 -5.78
C SER A 419 -25.60 2.24 -5.74
N TRP A 420 -25.08 1.02 -5.77
CA TRP A 420 -25.88 -0.19 -5.63
C TRP A 420 -26.58 -0.29 -4.27
N THR A 421 -25.89 0.14 -3.21
CA THR A 421 -26.45 0.24 -1.85
C THR A 421 -27.67 1.16 -1.82
N ILE A 422 -27.56 2.33 -2.45
CA ILE A 422 -28.67 3.31 -2.53
C ILE A 422 -29.84 2.75 -3.33
N GLU A 423 -29.56 2.11 -4.46
CA GLU A 423 -30.59 1.47 -5.27
C GLU A 423 -31.37 0.45 -4.45
N ARG A 424 -30.67 -0.49 -3.80
CA ARG A 424 -31.27 -1.54 -2.98
C ARG A 424 -32.05 -0.98 -1.79
N MET A 425 -31.44 -0.06 -1.02
CA MET A 425 -32.09 0.55 0.15
C MET A 425 -33.30 1.36 -0.23
N SER A 426 -33.28 1.99 -1.39
CA SER A 426 -34.42 2.80 -1.78
C SER A 426 -35.54 1.98 -2.43
N ILE A 427 -35.28 0.78 -2.98
CA ILE A 427 -36.33 -0.19 -3.31
C ILE A 427 -36.98 -0.67 -2.01
N LEU A 428 -36.16 -1.03 -1.03
CA LEU A 428 -36.63 -1.43 0.29
C LEU A 428 -37.48 -0.34 0.98
N TRP A 429 -37.12 0.94 0.82
CA TRP A 429 -37.93 2.06 1.33
C TRP A 429 -39.33 2.08 0.73
N GLU A 430 -39.44 1.79 -0.56
CA GLU A 430 -40.68 1.84 -1.32
C GLU A 430 -41.56 0.62 -1.04
N GLU A 431 -40.95 -0.57 -0.87
CA GLU A 431 -41.65 -1.83 -0.63
C GLU A 431 -42.02 -2.05 0.85
N GLU A 432 -41.10 -1.79 1.78
CA GLU A 432 -41.24 -2.15 3.21
C GLU A 432 -41.26 -0.94 4.15
N GLY A 433 -41.02 0.28 3.62
CA GLY A 433 -41.10 1.54 4.36
C GLY A 433 -39.81 1.97 5.07
N ALA A 434 -39.79 3.22 5.52
CA ALA A 434 -38.61 3.87 6.11
C ALA A 434 -38.05 3.14 7.35
N LYS A 435 -38.93 2.55 8.18
CA LYS A 435 -38.54 1.84 9.40
C LYS A 435 -37.68 0.63 9.08
N GLU A 436 -38.04 -0.12 8.05
CA GLU A 436 -37.32 -1.33 7.67
C GLU A 436 -35.99 -0.99 6.99
N VAL A 437 -35.89 0.14 6.27
CA VAL A 437 -34.63 0.66 5.74
C VAL A 437 -33.66 1.05 6.84
N VAL A 438 -34.12 1.75 7.88
CA VAL A 438 -33.25 2.10 9.01
C VAL A 438 -32.79 0.84 9.74
N LEU A 439 -33.66 -0.16 9.91
CA LEU A 439 -33.33 -1.41 10.58
C LEU A 439 -32.33 -2.26 9.77
N GLN A 440 -32.62 -2.52 8.49
CA GLN A 440 -31.77 -3.33 7.62
C GLN A 440 -30.49 -2.58 7.20
N GLY A 441 -30.58 -1.26 6.99
CA GLY A 441 -29.44 -0.39 6.71
C GLY A 441 -28.50 -0.25 7.89
N GLY A 442 -29.05 0.01 9.09
CA GLY A 442 -28.28 0.02 10.32
C GLY A 442 -27.66 -1.34 10.62
N GLY A 443 -28.40 -2.43 10.44
CA GLY A 443 -27.88 -3.79 10.59
C GLY A 443 -26.76 -4.12 9.59
N SER A 444 -26.91 -3.73 8.32
CA SER A 444 -25.87 -3.87 7.30
C SER A 444 -24.63 -3.04 7.64
N LEU A 445 -24.80 -1.79 8.10
CA LEU A 445 -23.68 -0.92 8.49
C LEU A 445 -22.94 -1.48 9.70
N LEU A 446 -23.66 -1.88 10.75
CA LEU A 446 -23.06 -2.49 11.95
C LEU A 446 -22.30 -3.78 11.59
N THR A 447 -22.89 -4.61 10.73
CA THR A 447 -22.21 -5.81 10.22
C THR A 447 -20.96 -5.44 9.42
N ALA A 448 -21.03 -4.42 8.57
CA ALA A 448 -19.89 -3.97 7.78
C ALA A 448 -18.74 -3.47 8.67
N VAL A 449 -19.05 -2.79 9.78
CA VAL A 449 -18.04 -2.36 10.77
C VAL A 449 -17.36 -3.58 11.41
N LEU A 450 -18.13 -4.60 11.83
CA LEU A 450 -17.56 -5.82 12.40
C LEU A 450 -16.69 -6.59 11.40
N VAL A 451 -17.15 -6.68 10.15
CA VAL A 451 -16.38 -7.29 9.06
C VAL A 451 -15.10 -6.50 8.79
N TYR A 452 -15.17 -5.17 8.75
CA TYR A 452 -14.01 -4.29 8.59
C TYR A 452 -12.99 -4.53 9.70
N LEU A 453 -13.42 -4.58 10.97
CA LEU A 453 -12.53 -4.83 12.11
C LEU A 453 -11.85 -6.21 12.02
N ALA A 454 -12.56 -7.22 11.52
CA ALA A 454 -11.96 -8.53 11.27
C ALA A 454 -10.97 -8.49 10.09
N MET A 455 -11.32 -7.82 8.99
CA MET A 455 -10.47 -7.69 7.80
C MET A 455 -9.20 -6.88 8.06
N THR A 456 -9.22 -5.94 9.00
CA THR A 456 -8.08 -5.10 9.38
C THR A 456 -7.26 -5.69 10.52
N ASN A 457 -7.67 -6.83 11.10
CA ASN A 457 -6.92 -7.48 12.16
C ASN A 457 -5.65 -8.16 11.59
N PRO A 458 -4.44 -7.87 12.11
CA PRO A 458 -3.19 -8.44 11.61
C PRO A 458 -3.15 -9.97 11.62
N PHE A 459 -3.76 -10.61 12.63
CA PHE A 459 -3.81 -12.08 12.71
C PHE A 459 -4.65 -12.67 11.57
N ILE A 460 -5.81 -12.08 11.29
CA ILE A 460 -6.69 -12.57 10.23
C ILE A 460 -6.06 -12.34 8.86
N GLN A 461 -5.44 -11.18 8.64
CA GLN A 461 -4.71 -10.90 7.41
C GLN A 461 -3.55 -11.87 7.19
N HIS A 462 -2.72 -12.06 8.21
CA HIS A 462 -1.60 -13.00 8.18
C HIS A 462 -2.07 -14.41 7.84
N LEU A 463 -3.04 -14.93 8.60
CA LEU A 463 -3.53 -16.30 8.42
C LEU A 463 -4.17 -16.50 7.05
N THR A 464 -4.99 -15.56 6.59
CA THR A 464 -5.76 -15.71 5.35
C THR A 464 -4.88 -15.57 4.10
N PHE A 465 -3.86 -14.72 4.15
CA PHE A 465 -2.91 -14.54 3.04
C PHE A 465 -1.89 -15.68 2.97
N ASN A 466 -1.40 -16.13 4.13
CA ASN A 466 -0.35 -17.13 4.20
C ASN A 466 -0.86 -18.57 4.20
N PHE A 467 -2.14 -18.83 4.48
CA PHE A 467 -2.67 -20.19 4.48
C PHE A 467 -3.91 -20.31 3.61
N ILE A 468 -3.72 -20.64 2.33
CA ILE A 468 -4.83 -20.86 1.38
C ILE A 468 -5.80 -21.97 1.81
N GLY A 469 -5.34 -22.89 2.67
CA GLY A 469 -6.18 -23.92 3.27
C GLY A 469 -7.27 -23.34 4.18
N LEU A 470 -7.07 -22.13 4.71
CA LEU A 470 -8.04 -21.45 5.57
C LEU A 470 -9.32 -21.11 4.83
N GLN A 471 -9.26 -20.82 3.53
CA GLN A 471 -10.42 -20.55 2.66
C GLN A 471 -11.33 -21.79 2.57
N LEU A 472 -10.75 -23.00 2.57
CA LEU A 472 -11.52 -24.25 2.62
C LEU A 472 -12.18 -24.45 3.99
N ILE A 473 -11.46 -24.15 5.08
CA ILE A 473 -12.01 -24.21 6.44
C ILE A 473 -13.20 -23.25 6.57
N VAL A 474 -13.05 -22.02 6.08
CA VAL A 474 -14.10 -21.00 6.04
C VAL A 474 -15.29 -21.45 5.22
N LEU A 475 -15.07 -22.03 4.04
CA LEU A 475 -16.13 -22.60 3.21
C LEU A 475 -16.89 -23.70 3.97
N GLY A 476 -16.17 -24.62 4.61
CA GLY A 476 -16.76 -25.65 5.46
C GLY A 476 -17.61 -25.07 6.59
N GLY A 477 -17.11 -24.03 7.26
CA GLY A 477 -17.84 -23.30 8.30
C GLY A 477 -19.14 -22.66 7.79
N ILE A 478 -19.11 -22.01 6.62
CA ILE A 478 -20.29 -21.43 5.98
C ILE A 478 -21.32 -22.53 5.66
N LEU A 479 -20.88 -23.67 5.13
CA LEU A 479 -21.76 -24.80 4.80
C LEU A 479 -22.42 -25.39 6.06
N LEU A 480 -21.68 -25.55 7.16
CA LEU A 480 -22.25 -26.00 8.44
C LEU A 480 -23.30 -25.03 8.97
N LEU A 481 -23.00 -23.72 8.97
CA LEU A 481 -23.95 -22.69 9.36
C LEU A 481 -25.19 -22.69 8.45
N GLY A 482 -25.03 -22.98 7.16
CA GLY A 482 -26.14 -23.11 6.21
C GLY A 482 -27.14 -24.22 6.56
N THR A 483 -26.69 -25.26 7.27
CA THR A 483 -27.57 -26.34 7.76
C THR A 483 -28.15 -26.13 9.15
N TYR A 484 -27.83 -25.02 9.80
CA TYR A 484 -28.32 -24.72 11.13
C TYR A 484 -29.83 -24.46 11.12
N THR A 485 -30.57 -25.30 11.85
CA THR A 485 -32.03 -25.19 12.02
C THR A 485 -32.43 -24.78 13.44
N GLY A 486 -31.47 -24.35 14.26
CA GLY A 486 -31.74 -23.90 15.63
C GLY A 486 -32.37 -22.51 15.70
N TYR A 487 -32.90 -22.15 16.87
CA TYR A 487 -33.47 -20.83 17.12
C TYR A 487 -32.40 -19.74 17.13
N ARG A 488 -32.74 -18.56 16.59
CA ARG A 488 -31.84 -17.40 16.62
C ARG A 488 -31.69 -16.89 18.06
N LEU A 489 -30.52 -16.38 18.45
CA LEU A 489 -30.32 -15.78 19.79
C LEU A 489 -31.31 -14.63 20.08
N THR A 490 -31.64 -13.85 19.05
CA THR A 490 -32.66 -12.80 19.16
C THR A 490 -34.08 -13.34 19.40
N GLU A 491 -34.38 -14.55 18.92
CA GLU A 491 -35.66 -15.23 19.15
C GLU A 491 -35.74 -15.84 20.54
N LEU A 492 -34.64 -16.41 21.05
CA LEU A 492 -34.56 -16.91 22.44
C LEU A 492 -34.92 -15.83 23.47
N ARG A 493 -34.50 -14.58 23.24
CA ARG A 493 -34.86 -13.45 24.10
C ARG A 493 -36.35 -13.07 24.01
N ARG A 494 -37.00 -13.31 22.87
CA ARG A 494 -38.43 -13.07 22.66
C ARG A 494 -39.31 -14.18 23.25
N PHE A 495 -38.81 -15.43 23.29
CA PHE A 495 -39.53 -16.59 23.83
C PHE A 495 -39.26 -16.89 25.31
N LYS A 496 -38.36 -16.14 25.96
CA LYS A 496 -38.11 -16.25 27.40
C LYS A 496 -39.39 -16.19 28.28
N PRO A 497 -40.38 -15.32 28.00
CA PRO A 497 -41.62 -15.27 28.78
C PRO A 497 -42.58 -16.44 28.57
N LEU A 498 -42.34 -17.31 27.57
CA LEU A 498 -43.17 -18.49 27.27
C LEU A 498 -42.59 -19.79 27.87
N ALA A 499 -41.42 -19.71 28.50
CA ALA A 499 -40.75 -20.84 29.16
C ALA A 499 -40.79 -20.73 30.70
N GLU A 500 -41.34 -19.64 31.23
CA GLU A 500 -41.53 -19.41 32.68
C GLU A 500 -42.99 -19.62 33.14
N ASP A 501 -43.88 -20.07 32.24
CA ASP A 501 -45.18 -20.69 32.54
C ASP A 501 -45.09 -22.21 32.28
#